data_AF-A0A942MHZ8-F1
#
_entry.id   AF-A0A942MHZ8-F1
#
_cell.length_a   1.000
_cell.length_b   1.000
_cell.length_c   1.000
_cell.angle_alpha   90.00
_cell.angle_beta   90.00
_cell.angle_gamma   90.00
#
_symmetry.space_group_name_H-M   'P 1'
#
loop_
_entity.id
_entity.type
_entity.pdbx_description
1 polymer ?
#
loop_
_entity_poly.entity_id
_entity_poly.type
_entity_poly.pdbx_seq_one_letter_code
_entity_poly.pdbx_strand_id
1 'polypeptide(L)' 'IVENGMRRRTYLIMLLDDKSRMIVGGRFFYNDNAYNFQKVLKDAISTYGIPQKAYCDYTEEKTMPKES' A
#
# COMPACT_ATOMS: atom_id res chain seq x y z
N ILE A 1 -6.81 15.14 -7.89
CA ILE A 1 -8.29 15.34 -8.01
C ILE A 1 -8.57 16.84 -8.02
N VAL A 2 -9.55 17.33 -8.78
CA VAL A 2 -9.94 18.75 -8.73
C VAL A 2 -11.08 18.89 -7.72
N GLU A 3 -10.85 19.63 -6.64
CA GLU A 3 -11.87 19.98 -5.64
C GLU A 3 -11.96 21.50 -5.56
N ASN A 4 -13.18 22.05 -5.62
CA ASN A 4 -13.42 23.50 -5.57
C ASN A 4 -12.59 24.31 -6.59
N GLY A 5 -12.37 23.76 -7.79
CA GLY A 5 -11.57 24.39 -8.84
C GLY A 5 -10.05 24.28 -8.64
N MET A 6 -9.58 23.69 -7.53
CA MET A 6 -8.15 23.51 -7.24
C MET A 6 -7.71 22.06 -7.46
N ARG A 7 -6.55 21.88 -8.13
CA ARG A 7 -5.91 20.57 -8.23
C ARG A 7 -5.26 20.19 -6.90
N ARG A 8 -5.75 19.12 -6.30
CA ARG A 8 -5.20 18.54 -5.07
C ARG A 8 -4.41 17.28 -5.37
N ARG A 9 -3.18 17.21 -4.82
CA ARG A 9 -2.32 16.03 -4.86
C ARG A 9 -2.96 14.91 -4.03
N THR A 10 -2.85 13.70 -4.54
CA THR A 10 -3.32 12.48 -3.86
C THR A 10 -2.21 11.44 -3.88
N TYR A 11 -2.24 10.54 -2.90
CA TYR A 11 -1.31 9.44 -2.71
C TYR A 11 -2.09 8.14 -2.84
N LEU A 12 -1.60 7.22 -3.66
CA LEU A 12 -2.14 5.87 -3.74
C LEU A 12 -1.34 4.98 -2.79
N ILE A 13 -2.03 4.40 -1.81
CA ILE A 13 -1.48 3.29 -1.04
C ILE A 13 -2.09 2.01 -1.61
N MET A 14 -1.23 1.09 -2.04
CA MET A 14 -1.63 -0.16 -2.68
C MET A 14 -0.81 -1.32 -2.11
N LEU A 15 -1.49 -2.44 -1.89
CA LEU A 15 -0.91 -3.71 -1.50
C LEU A 15 -1.07 -4.69 -2.67
N LEU A 16 0.02 -5.38 -2.98
CA LEU A 16 0.13 -6.32 -4.09
C LEU A 16 0.60 -7.66 -3.56
N ASP A 17 -0.01 -8.73 -4.04
CA ASP A 17 0.55 -10.08 -3.88
C ASP A 17 1.78 -10.24 -4.78
N ASP A 18 2.90 -10.71 -4.21
CA ASP A 18 4.17 -10.73 -4.95
C ASP A 18 4.17 -11.76 -6.09
N LYS A 19 3.57 -12.93 -5.85
CA LYS A 19 3.57 -14.04 -6.83
C LYS A 19 2.61 -13.79 -7.98
N SER A 20 1.36 -13.45 -7.65
CA SER A 20 0.28 -13.30 -8.64
C SER A 20 0.15 -11.90 -9.21
N ARG A 21 0.80 -10.90 -8.59
CA ARG A 21 0.58 -9.47 -8.85
C ARG A 21 -0.88 -9.02 -8.64
N MET A 22 -1.67 -9.79 -7.91
CA MET A 22 -3.04 -9.42 -7.55
C MET A 22 -3.04 -8.20 -6.62
N ILE A 23 -3.90 -7.22 -6.92
CA ILE A 23 -4.12 -6.08 -6.02
C ILE A 23 -5.01 -6.55 -4.86
N VAL A 24 -4.41 -6.69 -3.68
CA VAL A 24 -5.12 -7.14 -2.46
C VAL A 24 -5.74 -5.97 -1.68
N GLY A 25 -5.33 -4.74 -1.97
CA GLY A 25 -5.93 -3.54 -1.41
C GLY A 25 -5.39 -2.28 -2.07
N GLY A 26 -6.22 -1.25 -2.21
CA GLY A 26 -5.80 0.01 -2.81
C GLY A 26 -6.77 1.14 -2.48
N ARG A 27 -6.25 2.30 -2.07
CA ARG A 27 -7.07 3.49 -1.81
C ARG A 27 -6.27 4.77 -2.04
N PHE A 28 -6.93 5.78 -2.61
CA PHE A 28 -6.39 7.13 -2.73
C PHE A 28 -6.62 7.92 -1.45
N PHE A 29 -5.61 8.65 -1.01
CA PHE A 29 -5.64 9.52 0.16
C PHE A 29 -5.09 10.91 -0.18
N TYR A 30 -5.47 11.90 0.63
CA TYR A 30 -4.88 13.25 0.54
C TYR A 30 -3.54 13.38 1.26
N ASN A 31 -3.24 12.45 2.17
CA ASN A 31 -2.00 12.43 2.95
C ASN A 31 -1.38 11.03 2.89
N ASP A 32 -0.07 10.96 2.77
CA ASP A 32 0.69 9.74 2.96
C ASP A 32 1.10 9.61 4.44
N ASN A 33 0.48 8.68 5.16
CA ASN A 33 0.77 8.42 6.56
C ASN A 33 0.44 6.98 6.96
N ALA A 34 1.03 6.54 8.07
CA ALA A 34 0.89 5.18 8.56
C ALA A 34 -0.56 4.79 8.87
N TYR A 35 -1.40 5.73 9.31
CA TYR A 35 -2.81 5.46 9.60
C TYR A 35 -3.60 5.11 8.33
N ASN A 36 -3.35 5.81 7.23
CA ASN A 36 -3.96 5.50 5.94
C ASN A 36 -3.48 4.15 5.39
N PHE A 37 -2.19 3.82 5.60
CA PHE A 37 -1.67 2.49 5.28
C PHE A 37 -2.36 1.38 6.09
N GLN A 38 -2.48 1.55 7.41
CA GLN A 38 -3.15 0.58 8.28
C GLN A 38 -4.60 0.33 7.89
N LYS A 39 -5.32 1.34 7.40
CA LYS A 39 -6.68 1.16 6.86
C LYS A 39 -6.70 0.18 5.68
N VAL A 40 -5.82 0.39 4.69
CA VAL A 40 -5.73 -0.49 3.52
C VAL A 40 -5.30 -1.90 3.94
N LEU A 41 -4.34 -2.01 4.86
CA LEU A 41 -3.87 -3.29 5.39
C LEU A 41 -4.96 -4.06 6.13
N LYS A 42 -5.76 -3.38 6.97
CA LYS A 42 -6.87 -4.00 7.70
C LYS A 42 -7.92 -4.56 6.73
N ASP A 43 -8.28 -3.79 5.72
CA ASP A 43 -9.26 -4.20 4.70
C ASP A 43 -8.73 -5.42 3.90
N ALA A 44 -7.45 -5.41 3.52
CA ALA A 44 -6.81 -6.52 2.82
C ALA A 44 -6.77 -7.80 3.67
N ILE A 45 -6.34 -7.70 4.95
CA ILE A 45 -6.28 -8.85 5.87
C ILE A 45 -7.68 -9.42 6.11
N SER A 46 -8.68 -8.57 6.25
CA SER A 46 -10.06 -9.00 6.49
C SER A 46 -10.65 -9.74 5.28
N THR A 47 -10.15 -9.46 4.08
CA THR A 47 -10.64 -10.05 2.81
C THR A 47 -9.87 -11.30 2.41
N TYR A 48 -8.53 -11.27 2.52
CA TYR A 48 -7.63 -12.29 1.98
C TYR A 48 -6.88 -13.08 3.06
N GLY A 49 -7.03 -12.72 4.34
CA GLY A 49 -6.31 -13.31 5.45
C GLY A 49 -4.94 -12.67 5.72
N ILE A 50 -4.23 -13.22 6.71
CA ILE A 50 -2.92 -12.69 7.15
C ILE A 50 -1.84 -13.15 6.16
N PRO A 51 -1.07 -12.23 5.55
CA PRO A 51 0.03 -12.61 4.67
C PRO A 51 1.17 -13.26 5.47
N GLN A 52 1.88 -14.21 4.87
CA GLN A 52 3.04 -14.85 5.51
C GLN A 52 4.21 -13.87 5.67
N LYS A 53 4.41 -12.98 4.69
CA LYS A 53 5.45 -11.95 4.67
C LYS A 53 4.85 -10.67 4.08
N ALA A 54 5.25 -9.53 4.62
CA ALA A 54 4.88 -8.21 4.11
C ALA A 54 6.16 -7.42 3.84
N TYR A 55 6.31 -6.94 2.61
CA TYR A 55 7.47 -6.17 2.18
C TYR A 55 7.08 -4.70 2.00
N CYS A 56 7.89 -3.80 2.56
CA CYS A 56 7.76 -2.36 2.36
C CYS A 56 9.16 -1.79 2.18
N ASP A 57 9.46 -1.35 0.96
CA ASP A 57 10.78 -0.83 0.63
C ASP A 57 10.94 0.61 1.12
N TYR A 58 11.96 0.82 1.95
CA TYR A 58 12.49 2.15 2.28
C TYR A 58 13.96 2.16 1.84
N THR A 59 14.29 2.98 0.84
CA THR A 59 15.63 2.97 0.25
C THR A 59 16.63 3.72 1.11
N GLU A 60 17.60 3.01 1.68
CA GLU A 60 19.00 3.43 1.53
C GLU A 60 19.73 2.55 0.48
N GLU A 61 19.36 1.27 0.32
CA GLU A 61 19.80 0.42 -0.80
C GLU A 61 18.67 -0.46 -1.36
N LYS A 62 18.64 -0.64 -2.69
CA LYS A 62 17.57 -1.34 -3.43
C LYS A 62 17.83 -2.84 -3.55
N THR A 63 17.59 -3.62 -2.49
CA THR A 63 17.56 -5.08 -2.63
C THR A 63 16.38 -5.70 -1.89
N MET A 64 15.68 -6.61 -2.58
CA MET A 64 14.63 -7.41 -1.98
C MET A 64 15.27 -8.41 -1.00
N PRO A 65 14.76 -8.56 0.24
CA PRO A 65 15.31 -9.52 1.20
C PRO A 65 15.25 -10.94 0.63
N LYS A 66 16.41 -11.61 0.58
CA LYS A 66 16.48 -13.05 0.22
C LYS A 66 16.08 -13.87 1.44
N GLU A 67 15.39 -14.99 1.22
CA GLU A 67 15.08 -15.91 2.31
C GLU A 67 16.37 -16.44 2.94
N SER A 68 16.43 -16.45 4.27
CA SER A 68 17.51 -17.02 5.09
C SER A 68 17.45 -18.53 5.12
#